data_AF-A0A6P7KM54-F1
#
_entry.id   AF-A0A6P7KM54-F1
#
_cell.length_a   1.000
_cell.length_b   1.000
_cell.length_c   1.000
_cell.angle_alpha   90.00
_cell.angle_beta   90.00
_cell.angle_gamma   90.00
#
_symmetry.space_group_name_H-M   'P 1'
#
loop_
_entity.id
_entity.type
_entity.pdbx_description
1 polymer ?
#
loop_
_entity_poly.entity_id
_entity_poly.type
_entity_poly.pdbx_seq_one_letter_code
_entity_poly.pdbx_strand_id
1 'polypeptide(L)'
;MDSTKKVVKKLSGEGHGSAQWFTSIANEFSQIVTFVLTCEESTVKLAPMCSGVIQRFRLANQPVPKILYVDHGCCRAQGPTAVETLFEAWVNRGMVVRLDIFHWIHRFDAAIRTDSHSKYAAFKSALAGAVLAYNCTDLDLLIKAVRAKHNRLKTLSDEDIVRDHISRDHLNYHVRRVTLGAQETFRLIHMAIEELKGSAELDESGMPLMTCGQASSDTWSASRIHQA
;
A
#
# COMPACT_ATOMS: atom_id res chain seq x y z
N MET A 1 -3.91 -9.17 1.22
CA MET A 1 -4.46 -9.93 2.35
C MET A 1 -4.21 -9.10 3.57
N ASP A 2 -5.29 -8.69 4.22
CA ASP A 2 -5.31 -7.75 5.33
C ASP A 2 -5.91 -8.42 6.56
N SER A 3 -5.36 -8.12 7.74
CA SER A 3 -5.82 -8.63 9.02
C SER A 3 -6.05 -7.50 10.01
N THR A 4 -7.25 -7.44 10.60
CA THR A 4 -7.59 -6.37 11.54
C THR A 4 -8.46 -6.83 12.71
N LYS A 5 -8.19 -6.23 13.89
CA LYS A 5 -9.05 -6.36 15.08
C LYS A 5 -10.22 -5.37 15.09
N LYS A 6 -10.24 -4.38 14.19
CA LYS A 6 -11.23 -3.29 14.24
C LYS A 6 -12.65 -3.76 13.90
N VAL A 7 -12.78 -4.72 12.99
CA VAL A 7 -14.08 -5.25 12.55
C VAL A 7 -14.72 -6.09 13.65
N VAL A 8 -13.96 -6.95 14.32
CA VAL A 8 -14.50 -7.85 15.37
C VAL A 8 -15.06 -7.09 16.57
N LYS A 9 -14.54 -5.89 16.87
CA LYS A 9 -15.06 -5.02 17.94
C LYS A 9 -16.51 -4.57 17.71
N LYS A 10 -17.00 -4.68 16.47
CA LYS A 10 -18.38 -4.32 16.08
C LYS A 10 -19.34 -5.50 16.17
N LEU A 11 -18.87 -6.71 16.48
CA LEU A 11 -19.73 -7.87 16.67
C LEU A 11 -20.56 -7.70 17.96
N SER A 12 -21.87 -7.95 17.83
CA SER A 12 -22.87 -7.84 18.89
C SER A 12 -23.69 -9.13 18.98
N GLY A 13 -24.51 -9.24 20.03
CA GLY A 13 -25.29 -10.45 20.31
C GLY A 13 -24.39 -11.67 20.56
N GLU A 14 -24.79 -12.83 20.05
CA GLU A 14 -24.05 -14.10 20.22
C GLU A 14 -22.64 -14.08 19.59
N GLY A 15 -22.38 -13.18 18.64
CA GLY A 15 -21.05 -13.01 18.04
C GLY A 15 -20.10 -12.16 18.88
N HIS A 16 -20.56 -11.52 19.96
CA HIS A 16 -19.71 -10.67 20.78
C HIS A 16 -18.60 -11.48 21.47
N GLY A 17 -17.35 -11.08 21.25
CA GLY A 17 -16.19 -11.77 21.84
C GLY A 17 -15.86 -13.14 21.24
N SER A 18 -16.57 -13.59 20.20
CA SER A 18 -16.33 -14.90 19.58
C SER A 18 -15.16 -14.92 18.60
N ALA A 19 -14.67 -13.75 18.18
CA ALA A 19 -13.53 -13.60 17.27
C ALA A 19 -12.61 -12.47 17.73
N GLN A 20 -11.32 -12.60 17.41
CA GLN A 20 -10.31 -11.58 17.68
C GLN A 20 -9.79 -10.91 16.41
N TRP A 21 -9.90 -11.58 15.27
CA TRP A 21 -9.36 -11.13 14.00
C TRP A 21 -10.39 -11.26 12.90
N PHE A 22 -10.39 -10.28 12.01
CA PHE A 22 -10.98 -10.35 10.68
C PHE A 22 -9.83 -10.37 9.69
N THR A 23 -9.76 -11.41 8.85
CA THR A 23 -8.77 -11.51 7.79
C THR A 23 -9.47 -11.58 6.45
N SER A 24 -9.03 -10.77 5.49
CA SER A 24 -9.62 -10.70 4.16
C SER A 24 -8.59 -10.77 3.04
N ILE A 25 -9.02 -11.28 1.89
CA ILE A 25 -8.28 -11.25 0.64
C ILE A 25 -9.13 -10.47 -0.35
N ALA A 26 -8.56 -9.43 -0.93
CA ALA A 26 -9.17 -8.64 -1.99
C ALA A 26 -8.40 -8.80 -3.31
N ASN A 27 -9.07 -8.54 -4.43
CA ASN A 27 -8.46 -8.49 -5.75
C ASN A 27 -7.88 -7.09 -6.05
N GLU A 28 -7.33 -6.92 -7.24
CA GLU A 28 -6.74 -5.66 -7.74
C GLU A 28 -7.74 -4.50 -7.89
N PHE A 29 -9.04 -4.78 -7.80
CA PHE A 29 -10.13 -3.80 -7.81
C PHE A 29 -10.63 -3.45 -6.41
N SER A 30 -9.90 -3.87 -5.36
CA SER A 30 -10.28 -3.70 -3.95
C SER A 30 -11.59 -4.38 -3.58
N GLN A 31 -12.00 -5.40 -4.34
CA GLN A 31 -13.19 -6.20 -4.02
C GLN A 31 -12.78 -7.39 -3.15
N ILE A 32 -13.48 -7.60 -2.04
CA ILE A 32 -13.23 -8.74 -1.15
C ILE A 32 -13.61 -10.04 -1.86
N VAL A 33 -12.63 -10.91 -2.07
CA VAL A 33 -12.77 -12.25 -2.65
C VAL A 33 -13.19 -13.26 -1.58
N THR A 34 -12.65 -13.13 -0.38
CA THR A 34 -12.99 -13.99 0.77
C THR A 34 -12.56 -13.31 2.07
N PHE A 35 -13.25 -13.64 3.16
CA PHE A 35 -12.84 -13.23 4.50
C PHE A 35 -13.20 -14.31 5.51
N VAL A 36 -12.53 -14.29 6.66
CA VAL A 36 -12.85 -15.13 7.81
C VAL A 36 -12.74 -14.33 9.10
N LEU A 37 -13.47 -14.78 10.12
CA LEU A 37 -13.32 -14.33 11.50
C LEU A 37 -12.63 -15.45 12.29
N THR A 38 -11.54 -15.13 13.00
CA THR A 38 -10.75 -16.13 13.74
C THR A 38 -10.43 -15.65 15.16
N CYS A 39 -10.22 -16.59 16.07
CA CYS A 39 -9.78 -16.29 17.44
C CYS A 39 -8.29 -15.92 17.51
N GLU A 40 -7.50 -16.27 16.49
CA GLU A 40 -6.08 -16.00 16.38
C GLU A 40 -5.67 -15.91 14.91
N GLU A 41 -4.54 -15.24 14.65
CA GLU A 41 -3.94 -15.14 13.32
C GLU A 41 -2.82 -16.17 13.19
N SER A 42 -3.20 -17.45 13.03
CA SER A 42 -2.26 -18.56 12.87
C SER A 42 -2.44 -19.25 11.50
N THR A 43 -1.38 -19.88 11.02
CA THR A 43 -1.43 -20.66 9.77
C THR A 43 -2.51 -21.74 9.84
N VAL A 44 -2.66 -22.40 10.99
CA VAL A 44 -3.69 -23.42 11.20
C VAL A 44 -5.10 -22.85 11.00
N LYS A 45 -5.39 -21.67 11.55
CA LYS A 45 -6.73 -21.05 11.43
C LYS A 45 -6.99 -20.46 10.04
N LEU A 46 -5.95 -20.01 9.34
CA LEU A 46 -6.09 -19.40 8.02
C LEU A 46 -6.03 -20.41 6.86
N ALA A 47 -5.45 -21.60 7.08
CA ALA A 47 -5.30 -22.64 6.06
C ALA A 47 -6.59 -22.99 5.29
N PRO A 48 -7.78 -23.11 5.93
CA PRO A 48 -9.02 -23.37 5.20
C PRO A 48 -9.39 -22.25 4.22
N MET A 49 -9.21 -20.98 4.61
CA MET A 49 -9.48 -19.83 3.75
C MET A 49 -8.53 -19.82 2.54
N CYS A 50 -7.23 -20.00 2.80
CA CYS A 50 -6.19 -19.99 1.77
C CYS A 50 -6.37 -21.14 0.77
N SER A 51 -6.58 -22.37 1.28
CA SER A 51 -6.86 -23.53 0.43
C SER A 51 -8.14 -23.36 -0.38
N GLY A 52 -9.19 -22.80 0.23
CA GLY A 52 -10.46 -22.53 -0.42
C GLY A 52 -10.34 -21.54 -1.57
N VAL A 53 -9.58 -20.45 -1.41
CA VAL A 53 -9.38 -19.47 -2.51
C VAL A 53 -8.54 -20.07 -3.64
N ILE A 54 -7.49 -20.84 -3.34
CA ILE A 54 -6.69 -21.56 -4.33
C ILE A 54 -7.56 -22.51 -5.15
N GLN A 55 -8.42 -23.28 -4.47
CA GLN A 55 -9.33 -24.20 -5.13
C GLN A 55 -10.36 -23.49 -6.01
N ARG A 56 -10.93 -22.37 -5.56
CA ARG A 56 -11.87 -21.58 -6.37
C ARG A 56 -11.22 -21.05 -7.65
N PHE A 57 -9.99 -20.51 -7.57
CA PHE A 57 -9.25 -20.08 -8.76
C PHE A 57 -9.02 -21.22 -9.74
N ARG A 58 -8.60 -22.39 -9.24
CA ARG A 58 -8.41 -23.59 -10.05
C ARG A 58 -9.70 -24.02 -10.74
N LEU A 59 -10.81 -24.10 -10.00
CA LEU A 59 -12.11 -24.53 -10.54
C LEU A 59 -12.68 -23.53 -11.56
N ALA A 60 -12.43 -22.24 -11.37
CA ALA A 60 -12.82 -21.19 -12.30
C ALA A 60 -11.83 -20.98 -13.48
N ASN A 61 -10.86 -21.89 -13.63
CA ASN A 61 -9.79 -21.82 -14.63
C ASN A 61 -9.07 -20.45 -14.66
N GLN A 62 -8.89 -19.83 -13.49
CA GLN A 62 -8.21 -18.56 -13.35
C GLN A 62 -6.69 -18.76 -13.27
N PRO A 63 -5.89 -17.84 -13.83
CA PRO A 63 -4.45 -17.88 -13.68
C PRO A 63 -4.05 -17.71 -12.20
N VAL A 64 -2.88 -18.24 -11.85
CA VAL A 64 -2.28 -17.98 -10.53
C VAL A 64 -1.97 -16.48 -10.43
N PRO A 65 -2.32 -15.83 -9.31
CA PRO A 65 -1.91 -14.45 -9.08
C PRO A 65 -0.39 -14.31 -9.16
N LYS A 66 0.10 -13.24 -9.77
CA LYS A 66 1.55 -12.97 -9.82
C LYS A 66 2.09 -12.49 -8.47
N ILE A 67 1.29 -11.71 -7.75
CA ILE A 67 1.71 -11.04 -6.51
C ILE A 67 0.57 -11.14 -5.49
N LEU A 68 0.93 -11.39 -4.24
CA LEU A 68 0.07 -11.23 -3.07
C LEU A 68 0.65 -10.17 -2.14
N TYR A 69 -0.06 -9.05 -1.97
CA TYR A 69 0.29 -8.03 -0.99
C TYR A 69 -0.22 -8.42 0.41
N VAL A 70 0.59 -8.20 1.45
CA VAL A 70 0.28 -8.52 2.85
C VAL A 70 0.71 -7.41 3.80
N ASP A 71 0.01 -7.27 4.93
CA ASP A 71 0.32 -6.27 5.96
C ASP A 71 1.66 -6.54 6.66
N HIS A 72 2.00 -7.81 6.83
CA HIS A 72 3.23 -8.27 7.48
C HIS A 72 3.60 -9.69 7.03
N GLY A 73 4.78 -10.17 7.46
CA GLY A 73 5.20 -11.56 7.20
C GLY A 73 5.62 -11.84 5.75
N CYS A 74 6.08 -10.82 5.02
CA CYS A 74 6.62 -10.97 3.67
C CYS A 74 8.12 -11.34 3.61
N CYS A 75 8.88 -11.15 4.70
CA CYS A 75 10.33 -11.37 4.72
C CYS A 75 10.72 -12.83 4.97
N ARG A 76 11.60 -13.36 4.12
CA ARG A 76 12.18 -14.72 4.23
C ARG A 76 13.41 -14.82 5.16
N ALA A 77 13.49 -13.98 6.19
CA ALA A 77 14.70 -13.88 7.03
C ALA A 77 15.10 -15.22 7.70
N GLN A 78 14.14 -16.13 7.90
CA GLN A 78 14.33 -17.43 8.54
C GLN A 78 13.85 -18.60 7.66
N GLY A 79 13.76 -18.41 6.34
CA GLY A 79 13.17 -19.37 5.40
C GLY A 79 11.80 -18.93 4.88
N PRO A 80 11.00 -19.85 4.27
CA PRO A 80 9.67 -19.54 3.75
C PRO A 80 8.78 -18.92 4.82
N THR A 81 8.01 -17.90 4.43
CA THR A 81 7.12 -17.22 5.40
C THR A 81 5.86 -18.04 5.67
N ALA A 82 5.19 -17.76 6.79
CA ALA A 82 3.89 -18.36 7.10
C ALA A 82 2.86 -18.18 5.98
N VAL A 83 2.86 -17.01 5.32
CA VAL A 83 2.00 -16.72 4.17
C VAL A 83 2.40 -17.56 2.97
N GLU A 84 3.70 -17.70 2.69
CA GLU A 84 4.18 -18.54 1.59
C GLU A 84 3.81 -20.00 1.78
N THR A 85 3.89 -20.52 3.00
CA THR A 85 3.42 -21.87 3.34
C THR A 85 1.92 -22.02 3.09
N LEU A 86 1.11 -21.02 3.47
CA LEU A 86 -0.35 -21.03 3.22
C LEU A 86 -0.70 -21.00 1.72
N PHE A 87 0.16 -20.42 0.89
CA PHE A 87 -0.04 -20.27 -0.55
C PHE A 87 0.99 -21.06 -1.38
N GLU A 88 1.53 -22.14 -0.84
CA GLU A 88 2.64 -22.90 -1.46
C GLU A 88 2.31 -23.30 -2.91
N ALA A 89 1.09 -23.74 -3.18
CA ALA A 89 0.65 -24.13 -4.53
C ALA A 89 0.72 -22.98 -5.56
N TRP A 90 0.57 -21.73 -5.12
CA TRP A 90 0.73 -20.54 -5.95
C TRP A 90 2.19 -20.08 -6.00
N VAL A 91 2.91 -20.13 -4.87
CA VAL A 91 4.35 -19.77 -4.79
C VAL A 91 5.18 -20.68 -5.69
N ASN A 92 4.94 -21.99 -5.68
CA ASN A 92 5.60 -22.96 -6.56
C ASN A 92 5.33 -22.72 -8.05
N ARG A 93 4.33 -21.88 -8.37
CA ARG A 93 3.98 -21.47 -9.73
C ARG A 93 4.38 -20.02 -10.04
N GLY A 94 5.24 -19.42 -9.21
CA GLY A 94 5.83 -18.11 -9.43
C GLY A 94 5.08 -16.94 -8.80
N MET A 95 4.05 -17.18 -7.97
CA MET A 95 3.49 -16.09 -7.16
C MET A 95 4.53 -15.61 -6.14
N VAL A 96 4.62 -14.30 -5.95
CA VAL A 96 5.48 -13.70 -4.93
C VAL A 96 4.66 -12.97 -3.86
N VAL A 97 5.13 -13.02 -2.60
CA VAL A 97 4.53 -12.27 -1.49
C VAL A 97 5.27 -10.94 -1.32
N ARG A 98 4.54 -9.84 -1.21
CA ARG A 98 5.09 -8.48 -1.07
C ARG A 98 4.44 -7.75 0.08
N LEU A 99 5.18 -6.83 0.71
CA LEU A 99 4.60 -5.95 1.71
C LEU A 99 3.61 -5.00 1.03
N ASP A 100 2.44 -4.84 1.64
CA ASP A 100 1.49 -3.82 1.25
C ASP A 100 2.13 -2.42 1.32
N ILE A 101 1.75 -1.57 0.38
CA ILE A 101 2.39 -0.27 0.20
C ILE A 101 2.12 0.70 1.34
N PHE A 102 0.91 0.66 1.92
CA PHE A 102 0.58 1.48 3.07
C PHE A 102 1.47 1.06 4.25
N HIS A 103 1.56 -0.24 4.50
CA HIS A 103 2.44 -0.77 5.54
C HIS A 103 3.90 -0.44 5.29
N TRP A 104 4.36 -0.50 4.04
CA TRP A 104 5.72 -0.12 3.67
C TRP A 104 6.03 1.36 3.97
N ILE A 105 5.14 2.29 3.60
CA ILE A 105 5.27 3.73 3.92
C ILE A 105 5.24 3.95 5.44
N HIS A 106 4.45 3.17 6.17
CA HIS A 106 4.35 3.25 7.63
C HIS A 106 5.57 2.70 8.39
N ARG A 107 6.45 1.94 7.75
CA ARG A 107 7.73 1.54 8.37
C ARG A 107 8.61 2.74 8.72
N PHE A 108 8.48 3.84 7.98
CA PHE A 108 9.24 5.07 8.24
C PHE A 108 8.86 5.73 9.57
N ASP A 109 7.74 5.37 10.19
CA ASP A 109 7.34 5.91 11.49
C ASP A 109 8.35 5.57 12.59
N ALA A 110 9.13 4.50 12.43
CA ALA A 110 10.22 4.15 13.34
C ALA A 110 11.35 5.20 13.38
N ALA A 111 11.51 6.00 12.32
CA ALA A 111 12.50 7.07 12.23
C ALA A 111 11.92 8.45 12.61
N ILE A 112 10.60 8.57 12.77
CA ILE A 112 9.90 9.83 13.02
C ILE A 112 9.72 10.01 14.53
N ARG A 113 9.83 11.26 15.02
CA ARG A 113 9.61 11.55 16.45
C ARG A 113 8.16 11.35 16.88
N THR A 114 7.23 11.89 16.09
CA THR A 114 5.79 11.82 16.34
C THR A 114 5.02 12.06 15.05
N ASP A 115 3.88 11.39 14.89
CA ASP A 115 2.92 11.61 13.82
C ASP A 115 2.19 12.97 13.91
N SER A 116 2.28 13.63 15.06
CA SER A 116 1.73 14.97 15.31
C SER A 116 2.66 16.10 14.82
N HIS A 117 3.84 15.76 14.30
CA HIS A 117 4.79 16.74 13.77
C HIS A 117 4.20 17.45 12.55
N SER A 118 4.35 18.77 12.44
CA SER A 118 3.78 19.59 11.35
C SER A 118 4.16 19.11 9.94
N LYS A 119 5.39 18.58 9.79
CA LYS A 119 5.91 18.03 8.52
C LYS A 119 5.54 16.57 8.24
N TYR A 120 4.91 15.86 9.18
CA TYR A 120 4.63 14.43 9.05
C TYR A 120 3.77 14.12 7.81
N ALA A 121 2.69 14.89 7.61
CA ALA A 121 1.79 14.69 6.49
C ALA A 121 2.49 14.93 5.13
N ALA A 122 3.32 15.98 5.04
CA ALA A 122 4.10 16.28 3.84
C ALA A 122 5.10 15.15 3.54
N PHE A 123 5.79 14.63 4.55
CA PHE A 123 6.71 13.50 4.38
C PHE A 123 5.98 12.24 3.89
N LYS A 124 4.85 11.88 4.51
CA LYS A 124 4.05 10.73 4.07
C LYS A 124 3.54 10.89 2.65
N SER A 125 3.15 12.10 2.26
CA SER A 125 2.76 12.43 0.90
C SER A 125 3.92 12.25 -0.08
N ALA A 126 5.12 12.72 0.27
CA ALA A 126 6.33 12.55 -0.54
C ALA A 126 6.70 11.07 -0.71
N LEU A 127 6.66 10.28 0.37
CA LEU A 127 6.87 8.82 0.30
C LEU A 127 5.82 8.15 -0.60
N ALA A 128 4.55 8.52 -0.47
CA ALA A 128 3.50 7.97 -1.32
C ALA A 128 3.70 8.34 -2.80
N GLY A 129 4.09 9.58 -3.10
CA GLY A 129 4.40 10.05 -4.46
C GLY A 129 5.66 9.40 -5.04
N ALA A 130 6.62 9.02 -4.21
CA ALA A 130 7.83 8.31 -4.62
C ALA A 130 7.58 6.84 -4.99
N VAL A 131 6.46 6.24 -4.55
CA VAL A 131 6.12 4.85 -4.86
C VAL A 131 4.99 4.75 -5.89
N LEU A 132 4.02 5.67 -5.87
CA LEU A 132 2.82 5.62 -6.68
C LEU A 132 2.70 6.81 -7.63
N ALA A 133 2.44 6.49 -8.89
CA ALA A 133 2.00 7.45 -9.90
C ALA A 133 0.56 7.19 -10.32
N TYR A 134 -0.05 8.17 -10.99
CA TYR A 134 -1.26 7.96 -11.75
C TYR A 134 -0.91 7.26 -13.07
N ASN A 135 -1.75 6.31 -13.49
CA ASN A 135 -1.62 5.71 -14.80
C ASN A 135 -1.77 6.80 -15.87
N CYS A 136 -0.75 6.98 -16.71
CA CYS A 136 -0.73 8.05 -17.71
C CYS A 136 -1.87 7.92 -18.73
N THR A 137 -2.17 6.70 -19.19
CA THR A 137 -3.26 6.48 -20.16
C THR A 137 -4.62 6.84 -19.58
N ASP A 138 -4.90 6.43 -18.34
CA ASP A 138 -6.16 6.78 -17.68
C ASP A 138 -6.26 8.29 -17.43
N LEU A 139 -5.14 8.92 -17.03
CA LEU A 139 -5.09 10.37 -16.80
C LEU A 139 -5.31 11.17 -18.10
N ASP A 140 -4.70 10.74 -19.20
CA ASP A 140 -4.89 11.35 -20.53
C ASP A 140 -6.36 11.27 -20.98
N LEU A 141 -7.01 10.14 -20.73
CA LEU A 141 -8.43 9.97 -21.02
C LEU A 141 -9.29 10.89 -20.16
N LEU A 142 -8.97 11.03 -18.87
CA LEU A 142 -9.66 11.95 -17.98
C LEU A 142 -9.48 13.41 -18.42
N ILE A 143 -8.27 13.83 -18.77
CA ILE A 143 -7.97 15.17 -19.30
C ILE A 143 -8.81 15.45 -20.55
N LYS A 144 -8.84 14.51 -21.51
CA LYS A 144 -9.66 14.63 -22.74
C LYS A 144 -11.15 14.75 -22.41
N ALA A 145 -11.66 13.95 -21.48
CA ALA A 145 -13.05 13.99 -21.06
C ALA A 145 -13.42 15.33 -20.39
N VAL A 146 -12.55 15.87 -19.53
CA VAL A 146 -12.75 17.18 -18.90
C VAL A 146 -12.74 18.30 -19.94
N ARG A 147 -11.78 18.29 -20.88
CA ARG A 147 -11.72 19.27 -21.97
C ARG A 147 -12.96 19.27 -22.86
N ALA A 148 -13.58 18.10 -23.07
CA ALA A 148 -14.79 17.99 -23.88
C ALA A 148 -16.02 18.69 -23.27
N LYS A 149 -16.02 18.97 -21.96
CA LYS A 149 -17.17 19.61 -21.28
C LYS A 149 -17.41 21.05 -21.74
N HIS A 150 -16.35 21.81 -22.02
CA HIS A 150 -16.46 23.23 -22.41
C HIS A 150 -15.36 23.67 -23.38
N ASN A 151 -15.73 24.45 -24.40
CA ASN A 151 -14.78 24.94 -25.41
C ASN A 151 -13.63 25.79 -24.81
N ARG A 152 -13.85 26.50 -23.70
CA ARG A 152 -12.82 27.30 -23.02
C ARG A 152 -11.64 26.44 -22.53
N LEU A 153 -11.90 25.20 -22.15
CA LEU A 153 -10.90 24.28 -21.60
C LEU A 153 -9.95 23.71 -22.67
N LYS A 154 -10.32 23.78 -23.96
CA LYS A 154 -9.51 23.24 -25.06
C LYS A 154 -8.17 23.95 -25.23
N THR A 155 -8.07 25.19 -24.74
CA THR A 155 -6.87 26.03 -24.86
C THR A 155 -5.93 25.94 -23.66
N LEU A 156 -6.37 25.33 -22.56
CA LEU A 156 -5.56 25.18 -21.34
C LEU A 156 -4.54 24.06 -21.51
N SER A 157 -3.39 24.19 -20.83
CA SER A 157 -2.39 23.12 -20.75
C SER A 157 -2.92 21.89 -19.99
N ASP A 158 -2.29 20.73 -20.15
CA ASP A 158 -2.65 19.54 -19.38
C ASP A 158 -2.47 19.79 -17.87
N GLU A 159 -1.42 20.50 -17.49
CA GLU A 159 -1.12 20.86 -16.09
C GLU A 159 -2.23 21.73 -15.47
N ASP A 160 -2.71 22.73 -16.19
CA ASP A 160 -3.82 23.58 -15.71
C ASP A 160 -5.13 22.79 -15.62
N ILE A 161 -5.39 21.88 -16.56
CA ILE A 161 -6.56 20.99 -16.49
C ILE A 161 -6.49 20.10 -15.25
N VAL A 162 -5.34 19.49 -14.98
CA VAL A 162 -5.15 18.62 -13.82
C VAL A 162 -5.27 19.40 -12.52
N ARG A 163 -4.65 20.58 -12.43
CA ARG A 163 -4.63 21.40 -11.22
C ARG A 163 -5.99 22.01 -10.89
N ASP A 164 -6.66 22.57 -11.89
CA ASP A 164 -7.80 23.46 -11.67
C ASP A 164 -9.16 22.81 -11.98
N HIS A 165 -9.18 21.69 -12.73
CA HIS A 165 -10.41 21.07 -13.22
C HIS A 165 -10.58 19.58 -12.91
N ILE A 166 -9.54 18.91 -12.39
CA ILE A 166 -9.60 17.52 -11.96
C ILE A 166 -9.60 17.46 -10.43
N SER A 167 -10.74 17.06 -9.85
CA SER A 167 -10.85 16.84 -8.41
C SER A 167 -10.20 15.52 -8.00
N ARG A 168 -9.97 15.37 -6.68
CA ARG A 168 -9.55 14.09 -6.10
C ARG A 168 -10.52 12.95 -6.42
N ASP A 169 -11.82 13.22 -6.43
CA ASP A 169 -12.82 12.20 -6.73
C ASP A 169 -12.71 11.73 -8.17
N HIS A 170 -12.49 12.64 -9.14
CA HIS A 170 -12.23 12.24 -10.52
C HIS A 170 -11.03 11.29 -10.61
N LEU A 171 -9.93 11.60 -9.93
CA LEU A 171 -8.74 10.75 -9.90
C LEU A 171 -9.05 9.38 -9.28
N ASN A 172 -9.73 9.35 -8.12
CA ASN A 172 -10.06 8.12 -7.42
C ASN A 172 -10.97 7.18 -8.25
N TYR A 173 -11.93 7.73 -8.99
CA TYR A 173 -12.90 6.93 -9.75
C TYR A 173 -12.44 6.58 -11.15
N HIS A 174 -11.56 7.36 -11.77
CA HIS A 174 -11.25 7.24 -13.19
C HIS A 174 -9.78 6.97 -13.50
N VAL A 175 -8.88 7.09 -12.53
CA VAL A 175 -7.43 6.97 -12.78
C VAL A 175 -6.82 5.96 -11.83
N ARG A 176 -6.33 4.84 -12.37
CA ARG A 176 -5.64 3.84 -11.55
C ARG A 176 -4.33 4.41 -11.03
N ARG A 177 -3.95 4.01 -9.82
CA ARG A 177 -2.59 4.21 -9.32
C ARG A 177 -1.71 3.03 -9.72
N VAL A 178 -0.50 3.33 -10.15
CA VAL A 178 0.52 2.35 -10.56
C VAL A 178 1.80 2.57 -9.77
N THR A 179 2.60 1.52 -9.59
CA THR A 179 3.92 1.66 -8.97
C THR A 179 4.93 2.20 -9.98
N LEU A 180 5.84 3.05 -9.51
CA LEU A 180 6.91 3.64 -10.34
C LEU A 180 8.04 2.64 -10.69
N GLY A 181 8.04 1.46 -10.05
CA GLY A 181 9.09 0.47 -10.17
C GLY A 181 10.24 0.72 -9.19
N ALA A 182 11.00 -0.34 -8.91
CA ALA A 182 11.97 -0.33 -7.81
C ALA A 182 13.05 0.77 -7.95
N GLN A 183 13.66 0.92 -9.13
CA GLN A 183 14.73 1.91 -9.35
C GLN A 183 14.25 3.35 -9.10
N GLU A 184 13.14 3.73 -9.70
CA GLU A 184 12.63 5.09 -9.56
C GLU A 184 12.13 5.37 -8.15
N THR A 185 11.48 4.37 -7.53
CA THR A 185 11.13 4.46 -6.11
C THR A 185 12.37 4.65 -5.23
N PHE A 186 13.45 3.89 -5.44
CA PHE A 186 14.68 4.07 -4.67
C PHE A 186 15.26 5.49 -4.82
N ARG A 187 15.27 6.01 -6.06
CA ARG A 187 15.78 7.34 -6.36
C ARG A 187 14.97 8.44 -5.67
N LEU A 188 13.64 8.40 -5.82
CA LEU A 188 12.74 9.41 -5.26
C LEU A 188 12.69 9.39 -3.74
N ILE A 189 12.75 8.20 -3.13
CA ILE A 189 12.80 8.09 -1.66
C ILE A 189 14.12 8.63 -1.13
N HIS A 190 15.24 8.32 -1.77
CA HIS A 190 16.53 8.89 -1.39
C HIS A 190 16.49 10.43 -1.45
N MET A 191 15.94 10.99 -2.53
CA MET A 191 15.77 12.44 -2.64
C MET A 191 14.88 13.02 -1.53
N ALA A 192 13.74 12.39 -1.24
CA ALA A 192 12.85 12.83 -0.18
C ALA A 192 13.50 12.79 1.21
N ILE A 193 14.32 11.76 1.47
CA ILE A 193 15.08 11.64 2.74
C ILE A 193 16.16 12.72 2.82
N GLU A 194 16.93 12.95 1.76
CA GLU A 194 18.01 13.95 1.77
C GLU A 194 17.47 15.38 1.89
N GLU A 195 16.35 15.68 1.23
CA GLU A 195 15.65 16.97 1.40
C GLU A 195 15.27 17.18 2.88
N LEU A 196 14.81 16.13 3.55
CA LEU A 196 14.44 16.18 4.96
C LEU A 196 15.61 16.20 5.94
N LYS A 197 16.81 15.79 5.55
CA LYS A 197 18.03 15.94 6.36
C LYS A 197 18.67 17.33 6.22
N GLY A 198 18.23 18.12 5.23
CA GLY A 198 18.74 19.47 4.99
C GLY A 198 18.09 20.54 5.87
N SER A 199 18.16 21.80 5.46
CA SER A 199 17.49 22.93 6.15
C SER A 199 15.96 22.79 6.27
N ALA A 200 15.37 21.84 5.53
CA ALA A 200 13.97 21.48 5.60
C ALA A 200 13.65 20.42 6.69
N GLU A 201 14.59 20.06 7.57
CA GLU A 201 14.34 19.12 8.68
C GLU A 201 13.48 19.75 9.80
N LEU A 202 13.72 21.03 10.11
CA LEU A 202 13.20 21.69 11.31
C LEU A 202 11.84 22.36 11.08
N ASP A 203 10.87 22.12 11.95
CA ASP A 203 9.61 22.88 11.95
C ASP A 203 9.81 24.35 12.40
N GLU A 204 8.72 25.11 12.44
CA GLU A 204 8.71 26.51 12.88
C GLU A 204 9.24 26.70 14.31
N SER A 205 9.23 25.63 15.13
CA SER A 205 9.75 25.62 16.51
C SER A 205 11.20 25.12 16.60
N GLY A 206 11.85 24.85 15.47
CA GLY A 206 13.22 24.33 15.44
C GLY A 206 13.32 22.85 15.77
N MET A 207 12.22 22.09 15.72
CA MET A 207 12.20 20.66 16.03
C MET A 207 12.36 19.82 14.76
N PRO A 208 13.26 18.82 14.74
CA PRO A 208 13.42 17.95 13.58
C PRO A 208 12.26 16.94 13.49
N LEU A 209 11.85 16.61 12.27
CA LEU A 209 10.87 15.54 12.02
C LEU A 209 11.37 14.17 12.50
N MET A 210 12.65 13.89 12.27
CA MET A 210 13.27 12.59 12.56
C MET A 210 13.92 12.57 13.95
N THR A 211 14.01 11.38 14.54
CA THR A 211 14.62 11.20 15.87
C THR A 211 16.14 11.42 15.84
N CYS A 212 16.82 10.95 14.79
CA CYS A 212 18.18 11.30 14.42
C CYS A 212 18.51 10.83 12.99
N GLY A 213 19.57 11.37 12.38
CA GLY A 213 19.97 11.04 11.00
C GLY A 213 20.27 9.54 10.78
N GLN A 214 20.78 8.82 11.79
CA GLN A 214 21.04 7.37 11.70
C GLN A 214 19.76 6.54 11.59
N ALA A 215 18.71 6.92 12.33
CA ALA A 215 17.42 6.20 12.31
C ALA A 215 16.79 6.21 10.91
N SER A 216 16.98 7.29 10.15
CA SER A 216 16.53 7.40 8.76
C SER A 216 17.22 6.41 7.82
N SER A 217 18.55 6.28 7.96
CA SER A 217 19.39 5.40 7.15
C SER A 217 19.13 3.93 7.45
N ASP A 218 18.97 3.60 8.73
CA ASP A 218 18.69 2.24 9.20
C ASP A 218 17.29 1.81 8.76
N THR A 219 16.29 2.67 8.92
CA THR A 219 14.91 2.40 8.48
C THR A 219 14.83 2.28 6.97
N TRP A 220 15.58 3.11 6.24
CA TRP A 220 15.69 2.98 4.80
C TRP A 220 16.29 1.64 4.38
N SER A 221 17.44 1.30 4.93
CA SER A 221 18.15 0.04 4.65
C SER A 221 17.28 -1.17 4.97
N ALA A 222 16.57 -1.15 6.09
CA ALA A 222 15.63 -2.19 6.51
C ALA A 222 14.35 -2.23 5.67
N SER A 223 14.00 -1.17 4.93
CA SER A 223 12.82 -1.13 4.07
C SER A 223 13.08 -1.66 2.66
N ARG A 224 14.34 -1.70 2.22
CA ARG A 224 14.74 -2.22 0.91
C ARG A 224 14.46 -3.71 0.73
N ILE A 225 14.50 -4.49 1.81
CA ILE A 225 14.26 -5.95 1.77
C ILE A 225 12.80 -6.32 1.46
N HIS A 226 11.87 -5.35 1.55
CA HIS A 226 10.42 -5.59 1.38
C HIS A 226 9.91 -5.28 -0.04
N GLN A 227 10.74 -4.64 -0.88
CA GLN A 227 10.33 -4.11 -2.19
C GLN A 227 10.81 -4.94 -3.39
N ALA A 228 11.63 -5.98 -3.19
CA ALA A 228 12.11 -6.87 -4.25
C ALA A 228 11.09 -7.95 -4.55
#